data_AF-A0A1Z7Z7D4-F1
#
_entry.id   AF-A0A1Z7Z7D4-F1
#
_cell.length_a   1.000
_cell.length_b   1.000
_cell.length_c   1.000
_cell.angle_alpha   90.00
_cell.angle_beta   90.00
_cell.angle_gamma   90.00
#
_symmetry.space_group_name_H-M   'P 1'
#
loop_
_entity.id
_entity.type
_entity.pdbx_description
1 polymer ?
#
loop_
_entity_poly.entity_id
_entity_poly.type
_entity_poly.pdbx_seq_one_letter_code
_entity_poly.pdbx_strand_id
1 'polypeptide(L)'
;MQKNAGIFADSSDRENKEETVVVYRPWNILIVDDEEQVHAVTKLVLTGYTFEDRPLHFFHAYSAKDAKDILNKWNDIALVLLDVVMESDQAGLKLAKYIRQDLKNKLTRIVLRTGQPGQAPEESVIAEYDINDYKDKTELTATKLRTLLYSVLRSYRDIVALDENRKGLELIIDSSAKIYEIQSLQKFTTAVLIQLIALIGLNEDSAYMQPISGFATENENNDYRILSATGKYASFIDETARKKLPQDVCEKLDEARTQKKNIFCKDYYIFYFMTAHGKENLLYVSHYRVVADIDQCLLEIFSSNAGIAFENAYFKQEREEAQQEIVYLLGEAVETRSEETGNHVKRVAKISEFLALKLGLTEDNAARIKSASPLHDLGKIAIPDSVLNKKGKLLPDEWEVMKTHAEVGYKMLKESKHLTLEYAAIIAHEHHERWDGSGYPRGLSGEDIHLYGRITAAADVFDALNSIRCYKPAWPLEKIEQYFYSERGKHFDPKIVDIFLEFMPEILDICNQLRDS
;
A
#
# COMPACT_ATOMS: atom_id res chain seq x y z
N MET A 1 65.85 38.02 12.73
CA MET A 1 67.15 37.90 12.04
C MET A 1 67.21 36.51 11.40
N GLN A 2 67.47 36.44 10.10
CA GLN A 2 67.81 35.27 9.25
C GLN A 2 66.80 34.09 9.18
N LYS A 3 66.16 33.82 8.03
CA LYS A 3 66.64 33.27 6.73
C LYS A 3 66.91 31.75 6.75
N ASN A 4 66.06 30.99 6.05
CA ASN A 4 66.37 30.23 4.81
C ASN A 4 65.14 29.37 4.44
N ALA A 5 64.45 29.54 3.31
CA ALA A 5 64.83 29.42 1.90
C ALA A 5 64.72 27.98 1.34
N GLY A 6 63.91 27.83 0.29
CA GLY A 6 63.79 26.64 -0.58
C GLY A 6 62.36 26.51 -1.16
N ILE A 7 61.96 27.15 -2.27
CA ILE A 7 62.31 26.96 -3.70
C ILE A 7 61.51 25.81 -4.37
N PHE A 8 60.48 26.21 -5.13
CA PHE A 8 59.85 25.65 -6.35
C PHE A 8 59.05 24.33 -6.35
N ALA A 9 57.77 24.45 -6.74
CA ALA A 9 57.11 23.83 -7.91
C ALA A 9 55.78 24.60 -8.13
N ASP A 10 55.56 25.36 -9.23
CA ASP A 10 55.04 24.90 -10.54
C ASP A 10 53.95 23.82 -10.39
N SER A 11 52.80 23.84 -11.04
CA SER A 11 52.06 24.76 -11.89
C SER A 11 50.74 24.01 -12.18
N SER A 12 49.69 24.73 -12.57
CA SER A 12 48.45 24.20 -13.18
C SER A 12 47.71 23.09 -12.42
N ASP A 13 46.71 23.48 -11.62
CA ASP A 13 45.39 22.85 -11.63
C ASP A 13 44.38 23.85 -11.05
N ARG A 14 44.05 24.86 -11.86
CA ARG A 14 42.77 25.56 -11.70
C ARG A 14 41.73 24.63 -12.32
N GLU A 15 41.22 23.71 -11.53
CA GLU A 15 39.98 23.02 -11.84
C GLU A 15 38.93 24.08 -12.17
N ASN A 16 38.55 24.14 -13.45
CA ASN A 16 37.33 24.78 -13.90
C ASN A 16 36.19 24.13 -13.09
N LYS A 17 35.74 24.80 -12.04
CA LYS A 17 34.39 24.59 -11.54
C LYS A 17 33.45 25.00 -12.67
N GLU A 18 33.04 24.03 -13.47
CA GLU A 18 31.86 24.15 -14.30
C GLU A 18 30.70 24.44 -13.33
N GLU A 19 30.38 25.71 -13.13
CA GLU A 19 29.12 26.13 -12.54
C GLU A 19 28.03 25.52 -13.43
N THR A 20 27.37 24.48 -12.92
CA THR A 20 26.16 23.93 -13.54
C THR A 20 25.16 25.05 -13.67
N VAL A 21 25.02 25.59 -14.87
CA VAL A 21 24.03 26.61 -15.21
C VAL A 21 22.66 25.97 -15.00
N VAL A 22 21.99 26.31 -13.92
CA VAL A 22 20.61 25.89 -13.68
C VAL A 22 19.75 26.57 -14.75
N VAL A 23 19.31 25.80 -15.75
CA VAL A 23 18.43 26.30 -16.81
C VAL A 23 17.01 26.37 -16.26
N TYR A 24 16.63 27.52 -15.73
CA TYR A 24 15.27 27.74 -15.26
C TYR A 24 14.27 27.79 -16.42
N ARG A 25 13.13 27.10 -16.30
CA ARG A 25 12.03 27.20 -17.29
C ARG A 25 11.55 28.66 -17.39
N PRO A 26 11.30 29.21 -18.59
CA PRO A 26 10.78 30.57 -18.71
C PRO A 26 9.35 30.71 -18.17
N TRP A 27 8.92 31.94 -17.88
CA TRP A 27 7.51 32.26 -17.66
C TRP A 27 6.81 32.50 -18.99
N ASN A 28 5.81 31.68 -19.31
CA ASN A 28 5.07 31.77 -20.57
C ASN A 28 4.02 32.88 -20.51
N ILE A 29 4.14 33.87 -21.40
CA ILE A 29 3.20 34.98 -21.54
C ILE A 29 2.59 34.94 -22.92
N LEU A 30 1.27 34.93 -23.00
CA LEU A 30 0.53 35.03 -24.25
C LEU A 30 0.09 36.47 -24.48
N ILE A 31 0.50 37.05 -25.61
CA ILE A 31 0.03 38.35 -26.08
C ILE A 31 -1.02 38.10 -27.16
N VAL A 32 -2.23 38.63 -26.95
CA VAL A 32 -3.36 38.52 -27.86
C VAL A 32 -3.82 39.93 -28.24
N ASP A 33 -3.51 40.33 -29.46
CA ASP A 33 -3.82 41.65 -30.02
C ASP A 33 -3.73 41.54 -31.55
N ASP A 34 -4.61 42.19 -32.30
CA ASP A 34 -4.56 42.18 -33.77
C ASP A 34 -3.51 43.16 -34.33
N GLU A 35 -3.00 44.08 -33.49
CA GLU A 35 -1.97 45.04 -33.86
C GLU A 35 -0.54 44.49 -33.65
N GLU A 36 0.19 44.24 -34.74
CA GLU A 36 1.57 43.73 -34.69
C GLU A 36 2.53 44.66 -33.89
N GLN A 37 2.28 45.96 -33.92
CA GLN A 37 3.07 46.95 -33.17
C GLN A 37 2.97 46.74 -31.66
N VAL A 38 1.80 46.35 -31.14
CA VAL A 38 1.61 46.09 -29.71
C VAL A 38 2.49 44.92 -29.25
N HIS A 39 2.63 43.89 -30.09
CA HIS A 39 3.48 42.72 -29.81
C HIS A 39 4.95 43.13 -29.72
N ALA A 40 5.43 43.91 -30.71
CA ALA A 40 6.80 44.39 -30.76
C ALA A 40 7.14 45.30 -29.57
N VAL A 41 6.26 46.26 -29.25
CA VAL A 41 6.46 47.20 -28.13
C VAL A 41 6.45 46.46 -26.78
N THR A 42 5.49 45.55 -26.58
CA THR A 42 5.40 44.75 -25.35
C THR A 42 6.69 43.95 -25.12
N LYS A 43 7.20 43.30 -26.18
CA LYS A 43 8.45 42.53 -26.11
C LYS A 43 9.66 43.43 -25.84
N LEU A 44 9.74 44.60 -26.47
CA LEU A 44 10.83 45.55 -26.27
C LEU A 44 10.89 46.06 -24.82
N VAL A 45 9.75 46.47 -24.27
CA VAL A 45 9.63 46.98 -22.89
C VAL A 45 10.04 45.94 -21.84
N LEU A 46 9.76 44.67 -22.13
CA LEU A 46 10.02 43.54 -21.24
C LEU A 46 11.33 42.82 -21.52
N THR A 47 12.14 43.34 -22.45
CA THR A 47 13.46 42.77 -22.73
C THR A 47 14.34 42.85 -21.48
N GLY A 48 14.95 41.71 -21.11
CA GLY A 48 15.77 41.59 -19.90
C GLY A 48 14.99 41.61 -18.58
N TYR A 49 13.66 41.57 -18.61
CA TYR A 49 12.87 41.35 -17.40
C TYR A 49 13.02 39.90 -16.93
N THR A 50 13.31 39.73 -15.65
CA THR A 50 13.31 38.43 -14.96
C THR A 50 12.42 38.51 -13.72
N PHE A 51 11.79 37.38 -13.40
CA PHE A 51 11.08 37.20 -12.14
C PHE A 51 11.61 35.92 -11.50
N GLU A 52 12.23 36.06 -10.32
CA GLU A 52 12.96 34.98 -9.63
C GLU A 52 14.03 34.33 -10.52
N ASP A 53 14.81 35.16 -11.20
CA ASP A 53 15.88 34.75 -12.13
C ASP A 53 15.42 33.94 -13.35
N ARG A 54 14.10 33.78 -13.54
CA ARG A 54 13.51 33.14 -14.71
C ARG A 54 13.21 34.17 -15.80
N PRO A 55 13.60 33.92 -17.06
CA PRO A 55 13.28 34.79 -18.18
C PRO A 55 11.82 34.65 -18.61
N LEU A 56 11.34 35.56 -19.45
CA LEU A 56 10.01 35.49 -20.08
C LEU A 56 10.09 34.80 -21.44
N HIS A 57 9.10 33.99 -21.77
CA HIS A 57 8.86 33.45 -23.11
C HIS A 57 7.52 33.98 -23.62
N PHE A 58 7.50 34.50 -24.85
CA PHE A 58 6.32 35.14 -25.41
C PHE A 58 5.69 34.28 -26.50
N PHE A 59 4.41 33.99 -26.31
CA PHE A 59 3.52 33.50 -27.34
C PHE A 59 2.76 34.68 -27.95
N HIS A 60 2.55 34.63 -29.26
CA HIS A 60 1.88 35.69 -30.01
C HIS A 60 0.66 35.11 -30.72
N ALA A 61 -0.51 35.70 -30.46
CA ALA A 61 -1.76 35.40 -31.15
C ALA A 61 -2.33 36.69 -31.73
N TYR A 62 -2.64 36.70 -33.02
CA TYR A 62 -3.16 37.88 -33.72
C TYR A 62 -4.68 37.84 -33.88
N SER A 63 -5.30 36.81 -33.33
CA SER A 63 -6.73 36.56 -33.38
C SER A 63 -7.16 35.76 -32.14
N ALA A 64 -8.44 35.84 -31.79
CA ALA A 64 -9.02 35.01 -30.73
C ALA A 64 -8.91 33.51 -31.07
N LYS A 65 -8.88 33.15 -32.36
CA LYS A 65 -8.68 31.77 -32.80
C LYS A 65 -7.26 31.28 -32.52
N ASP A 66 -6.24 32.06 -32.90
CA ASP A 66 -4.83 31.69 -32.65
C ASP A 66 -4.56 31.53 -31.16
N ALA A 67 -5.15 32.40 -30.33
CA ALA A 67 -5.02 32.32 -28.89
C ALA A 67 -5.60 31.01 -28.35
N LYS A 68 -6.77 30.58 -28.84
CA LYS A 68 -7.38 29.29 -28.46
C LYS A 68 -6.48 28.12 -28.85
N ASP A 69 -5.89 28.13 -30.05
CA ASP A 69 -5.01 27.06 -30.51
C ASP A 69 -3.76 26.92 -29.61
N ILE A 70 -3.19 28.06 -29.17
CA ILE A 70 -2.06 28.06 -28.23
C ILE A 70 -2.50 27.55 -26.85
N LEU A 71 -3.61 28.04 -26.30
CA LEU A 71 -4.11 27.67 -24.98
C LEU A 71 -4.60 26.21 -24.88
N ASN A 72 -5.02 25.62 -26.00
CA ASN A 72 -5.34 24.19 -26.07
C ASN A 72 -4.08 23.31 -26.09
N LYS A 73 -2.95 23.84 -26.56
CA LYS A 73 -1.68 23.12 -26.66
C LYS A 73 -0.81 23.26 -25.42
N TRP A 74 -0.88 24.41 -24.74
CA TRP A 74 -0.04 24.76 -23.60
C TRP A 74 -0.90 25.05 -22.37
N ASN A 75 -0.66 24.31 -21.29
CA ASN A 75 -1.40 24.42 -20.03
C ASN A 75 -0.69 25.30 -18.98
N ASP A 76 0.52 25.79 -19.27
CA ASP A 76 1.40 26.51 -18.33
C ASP A 76 1.57 28.01 -18.67
N ILE A 77 0.64 28.59 -19.44
CA ILE A 77 0.61 30.03 -19.72
C ILE A 77 0.33 30.79 -18.42
N ALA A 78 1.30 31.57 -17.95
CA ALA A 78 1.22 32.31 -16.69
C ALA A 78 0.31 33.54 -16.79
N LEU A 79 0.45 34.28 -17.89
CA LEU A 79 -0.29 35.53 -18.14
C LEU A 79 -0.78 35.58 -19.59
N VAL A 80 -2.03 36.00 -19.77
CA VAL A 80 -2.58 36.44 -21.05
C VAL A 80 -2.77 37.96 -21.00
N LEU A 81 -2.02 38.69 -21.82
CA LEU A 81 -2.25 40.10 -22.12
C LEU A 81 -3.21 40.17 -23.30
N LEU A 82 -4.47 40.51 -23.04
CA LEU A 82 -5.58 40.32 -23.97
C LEU A 82 -6.21 41.64 -24.36
N ASP A 83 -6.26 41.94 -25.66
CA ASP A 83 -7.06 43.06 -26.14
C ASP A 83 -8.57 42.76 -26.11
N VAL A 84 -9.37 43.77 -25.79
CA VAL A 84 -10.83 43.65 -25.71
C VAL A 84 -11.45 43.60 -27.11
N VAL A 85 -11.04 44.51 -27.98
CA VAL A 85 -11.59 44.73 -29.32
C VAL A 85 -10.57 44.25 -30.35
N MET A 86 -10.91 43.20 -31.09
CA MET A 86 -10.08 42.66 -32.18
C MET A 86 -10.97 42.44 -33.41
N GLU A 87 -11.23 41.18 -33.79
CA GLU A 87 -12.12 40.86 -34.93
C GLU A 87 -13.59 41.24 -34.66
N SER A 88 -13.93 41.46 -33.39
CA SER A 88 -15.18 42.07 -32.96
C SER A 88 -14.98 42.79 -31.63
N ASP A 89 -15.92 43.70 -31.30
CA ASP A 89 -15.96 44.49 -30.05
C ASP A 89 -16.01 43.66 -28.76
N GLN A 90 -16.22 42.34 -28.88
CA GLN A 90 -16.36 41.41 -27.76
C GLN A 90 -15.44 40.20 -27.90
N ALA A 91 -14.49 40.22 -28.85
CA ALA A 91 -13.62 39.08 -29.13
C ALA A 91 -12.78 38.70 -27.90
N GLY A 92 -12.15 39.68 -27.24
CA GLY A 92 -11.36 39.46 -26.03
C GLY A 92 -12.20 38.96 -24.86
N LEU A 93 -13.36 39.56 -24.63
CA LEU A 93 -14.26 39.14 -23.56
C LEU A 93 -14.76 37.70 -23.75
N LYS A 94 -15.11 37.31 -24.98
CA LYS A 94 -15.48 35.92 -25.30
C LYS A 94 -14.30 34.96 -25.11
N LEU A 95 -13.08 35.38 -25.40
CA LEU A 95 -11.89 34.57 -25.16
C LEU A 95 -11.59 34.41 -23.66
N ALA A 96 -11.72 35.46 -22.86
CA ALA A 96 -11.59 35.38 -21.40
C ALA A 96 -12.62 34.39 -20.82
N LYS A 97 -13.87 34.47 -21.30
CA LYS A 97 -14.93 33.52 -20.95
C LYS A 97 -14.57 32.08 -21.34
N TYR A 98 -14.03 31.87 -22.54
CA TYR A 98 -13.57 30.55 -23.00
C TYR A 98 -12.48 29.98 -22.09
N ILE A 99 -11.49 30.78 -21.69
CA ILE A 99 -10.41 30.33 -20.78
C ILE A 99 -10.99 29.85 -19.44
N ARG A 100 -11.94 30.60 -18.88
CA ARG A 100 -12.51 30.30 -17.55
C ARG A 100 -13.57 29.21 -17.55
N GLN A 101 -14.41 29.15 -18.58
CA GLN A 101 -15.59 28.27 -18.62
C GLN A 101 -15.36 26.99 -19.42
N ASP A 102 -14.78 27.11 -20.62
CA ASP A 102 -14.59 25.97 -21.52
C ASP A 102 -13.31 25.21 -21.18
N LEU A 103 -12.18 25.90 -21.06
CA LEU A 103 -10.91 25.31 -20.62
C LEU A 103 -10.85 25.03 -19.12
N LYS A 104 -11.76 25.62 -18.34
CA LYS A 104 -11.77 25.58 -16.86
C LYS A 104 -10.41 25.98 -16.25
N ASN A 105 -9.63 26.79 -16.97
CA ASN A 105 -8.33 27.23 -16.52
C ASN A 105 -8.52 28.44 -15.60
N LYS A 106 -8.49 28.19 -14.29
CA LYS A 106 -8.52 29.22 -13.26
C LYS A 106 -7.13 29.70 -12.85
N LEU A 107 -6.06 29.08 -13.36
CA LEU A 107 -4.68 29.33 -12.94
C LEU A 107 -4.04 30.46 -13.74
N THR A 108 -4.22 30.51 -15.05
CA THR A 108 -3.68 31.56 -15.92
C THR A 108 -4.25 32.91 -15.54
N ARG A 109 -3.38 33.92 -15.39
CA ARG A 109 -3.82 35.28 -15.11
C ARG A 109 -4.23 35.97 -16.42
N ILE A 110 -5.30 36.75 -16.40
CA ILE A 110 -5.78 37.48 -17.57
C ILE A 110 -5.73 38.98 -17.26
N VAL A 111 -5.02 39.75 -18.06
CA VAL A 111 -5.06 41.21 -18.01
C VAL A 111 -5.63 41.73 -19.31
N LEU A 112 -6.77 42.39 -19.22
CA LEU A 112 -7.39 43.05 -20.36
C LEU A 112 -6.71 44.39 -20.65
N ARG A 113 -6.51 44.67 -21.93
CA ARG A 113 -6.07 45.96 -22.45
C ARG A 113 -7.14 46.47 -23.41
N THR A 114 -7.42 47.77 -23.42
CA THR A 114 -8.28 48.39 -24.44
C THR A 114 -7.80 49.79 -24.78
N GLY A 115 -7.99 50.21 -26.03
CA GLY A 115 -7.83 51.61 -26.43
C GLY A 115 -9.11 52.45 -26.28
N GLN A 116 -10.24 51.84 -25.89
CA GLN A 116 -11.55 52.50 -25.78
C GLN A 116 -12.25 52.12 -24.47
N PRO A 117 -11.99 52.83 -23.35
CA PRO A 117 -12.52 52.48 -22.02
C PRO A 117 -14.04 52.72 -21.81
N GLY A 118 -14.85 52.83 -22.86
CA GLY A 118 -16.23 53.33 -22.78
C GLY A 118 -17.37 52.32 -22.91
N GLN A 119 -17.11 51.05 -23.26
CA GLN A 119 -18.20 50.09 -23.60
C GLN A 119 -18.75 49.31 -22.39
N ALA A 120 -17.99 49.15 -21.29
CA ALA A 120 -18.46 48.53 -20.05
C ALA A 120 -17.62 49.01 -18.85
N PRO A 121 -18.21 49.18 -17.64
CA PRO A 121 -17.46 49.56 -16.45
C PRO A 121 -16.41 48.50 -16.08
N GLU A 122 -15.18 48.93 -15.81
CA GLU A 122 -14.04 48.06 -15.46
C GLU A 122 -14.38 47.03 -14.37
N GLU A 123 -15.00 47.47 -13.28
CA GLU A 123 -15.38 46.62 -12.15
C GLU A 123 -16.33 45.48 -12.56
N SER A 124 -17.29 45.76 -13.44
CA SER A 124 -18.26 44.77 -13.91
C SER A 124 -17.60 43.73 -14.80
N VAL A 125 -16.68 44.15 -15.68
CA VAL A 125 -15.93 43.24 -16.55
C VAL A 125 -15.02 42.33 -15.73
N ILE A 126 -14.34 42.88 -14.71
CA ILE A 126 -13.48 42.11 -13.82
C ILE A 126 -14.26 40.99 -13.12
N ALA A 127 -15.43 41.32 -12.57
CA ALA A 127 -16.26 40.38 -11.85
C ALA A 127 -16.93 39.32 -12.77
N GLU A 128 -17.49 39.72 -13.90
CA GLU A 128 -18.26 38.81 -14.77
C GLU A 128 -17.36 37.81 -15.52
N TYR A 129 -16.16 38.24 -15.90
CA TYR A 129 -15.24 37.44 -16.73
C TYR A 129 -14.10 36.79 -15.93
N ASP A 130 -14.03 37.00 -14.61
CA ASP A 130 -13.02 36.42 -13.71
C ASP A 130 -11.58 36.68 -14.22
N ILE A 131 -11.31 37.95 -14.53
CA ILE A 131 -10.01 38.45 -14.98
C ILE A 131 -9.26 39.13 -13.83
N ASN A 132 -7.95 39.30 -13.97
CA ASN A 132 -7.09 39.76 -12.88
C ASN A 132 -6.84 41.26 -12.88
N ASP A 133 -6.86 41.90 -14.05
CA ASP A 133 -6.72 43.34 -14.15
C ASP A 133 -7.30 43.84 -15.47
N TYR A 134 -7.60 45.12 -15.53
CA TYR A 134 -8.09 45.83 -16.71
C TYR A 134 -7.32 47.15 -16.84
N LYS A 135 -6.79 47.44 -18.03
CA LYS A 135 -5.94 48.61 -18.25
C LYS A 135 -6.22 49.27 -19.59
N ASP A 136 -6.18 50.58 -19.62
CA ASP A 136 -6.16 51.33 -20.87
C ASP A 136 -4.78 51.21 -21.54
N LYS A 137 -4.73 50.98 -22.86
CA LYS A 137 -3.49 50.91 -23.66
C LYS A 137 -2.64 52.18 -23.48
N THR A 138 -3.26 53.35 -23.32
CA THR A 138 -2.60 54.64 -23.13
C THR A 138 -2.04 54.83 -21.72
N GLU A 139 -2.62 54.17 -20.72
CA GLU A 139 -2.17 54.25 -19.33
C GLU A 139 -1.04 53.27 -19.01
N LEU A 140 -0.80 52.29 -19.88
CA LEU A 140 0.13 51.18 -19.66
C LEU A 140 1.59 51.56 -20.02
N THR A 141 2.17 52.50 -19.27
CA THR A 141 3.58 52.87 -19.43
C THR A 141 4.53 51.69 -19.18
N ALA A 142 5.77 51.77 -19.68
CA ALA A 142 6.78 50.73 -19.48
C ALA A 142 6.97 50.34 -18.00
N THR A 143 7.01 51.33 -17.10
CA THR A 143 7.11 51.12 -15.66
C THR A 143 5.88 50.40 -15.12
N LYS A 144 4.67 50.82 -15.51
CA LYS A 144 3.41 50.20 -15.05
C LYS A 144 3.28 48.76 -15.52
N LEU A 145 3.67 48.46 -16.76
CA LEU A 145 3.68 47.09 -17.29
C LEU A 145 4.65 46.18 -16.52
N ARG A 146 5.83 46.69 -16.17
CA ARG A 146 6.79 45.93 -15.33
C ARG A 146 6.25 45.70 -13.91
N THR A 147 5.64 46.71 -13.28
CA THR A 147 5.05 46.53 -11.93
C THR A 147 3.84 45.60 -11.94
N LEU A 148 3.03 45.64 -13.00
CA LEU A 148 1.92 44.72 -13.22
C LEU A 148 2.42 43.27 -13.26
N LEU A 149 3.50 43.00 -14.01
CA LEU A 149 4.07 41.66 -14.09
C LEU A 149 4.53 41.12 -12.73
N TYR A 150 5.11 41.95 -11.86
CA TYR A 150 5.46 41.49 -10.51
C TYR A 150 4.24 41.02 -9.72
N SER A 151 3.10 41.72 -9.83
CA SER A 151 1.85 41.34 -9.15
C SER A 151 1.25 40.06 -9.75
N VAL A 152 1.14 40.03 -11.08
CA VAL A 152 0.51 38.94 -11.84
C VAL A 152 1.31 37.65 -11.75
N LEU A 153 2.62 37.69 -12.00
CA LEU A 153 3.46 36.48 -11.97
C LEU A 153 3.57 35.92 -10.56
N ARG A 154 3.61 36.79 -9.54
CA ARG A 154 3.53 36.36 -8.14
C ARG A 154 2.20 35.67 -7.83
N SER A 155 1.08 36.28 -8.25
CA SER A 155 -0.25 35.67 -8.08
C SER A 155 -0.38 34.33 -8.81
N TYR A 156 0.19 34.21 -10.01
CA TYR A 156 0.24 32.94 -10.76
C TYR A 156 1.06 31.88 -10.02
N ARG A 157 2.27 32.21 -9.56
CA ARG A 157 3.12 31.32 -8.77
C ARG A 157 2.36 30.81 -7.54
N ASP A 158 1.73 31.71 -6.80
CA ASP A 158 1.06 31.39 -5.54
C ASP A 158 -0.18 30.50 -5.76
N ILE A 159 -0.99 30.77 -6.78
CA ILE A 159 -2.19 29.95 -7.04
C ILE A 159 -1.87 28.59 -7.64
N VAL A 160 -0.81 28.49 -8.45
CA VAL A 160 -0.31 27.18 -8.94
C VAL A 160 0.16 26.35 -7.76
N ALA A 161 0.98 26.92 -6.86
CA ALA A 161 1.41 26.23 -5.65
C ALA A 161 0.22 25.79 -4.78
N LEU A 162 -0.83 26.60 -4.67
CA LEU A 162 -2.05 26.22 -3.94
C LEU A 162 -2.84 25.09 -4.62
N ASP A 163 -2.97 25.10 -5.95
CA ASP A 163 -3.68 24.03 -6.67
C ASP A 163 -2.90 22.70 -6.65
N GLU A 164 -1.57 22.76 -6.74
CA GLU A 164 -0.68 21.62 -6.53
C GLU A 164 -0.83 21.05 -5.12
N ASN A 165 -0.82 21.90 -4.10
CA ASN A 165 -1.08 21.50 -2.71
C ASN A 165 -2.43 20.81 -2.53
N ARG A 166 -3.49 21.38 -3.12
CA ARG A 166 -4.83 20.81 -3.06
C ARG A 166 -4.87 19.42 -3.68
N LYS A 167 -4.28 19.24 -4.87
CA LYS A 167 -4.17 17.93 -5.55
C LYS A 167 -3.36 16.93 -4.73
N GLY A 168 -2.25 17.38 -4.13
CA GLY A 168 -1.45 16.55 -3.22
C GLY A 168 -2.24 16.05 -2.01
N LEU A 169 -3.02 16.93 -1.38
CA LEU A 169 -3.89 16.58 -0.25
C LEU A 169 -5.03 15.63 -0.65
N GLU A 170 -5.70 15.87 -1.78
CA GLU A 170 -6.73 14.97 -2.33
C GLU A 170 -6.15 13.55 -2.53
N LEU A 171 -4.95 13.47 -3.10
CA LEU A 171 -4.25 12.21 -3.31
C LEU A 171 -3.93 11.50 -1.97
N ILE A 172 -3.47 12.24 -0.95
CA ILE A 172 -3.21 11.68 0.39
C ILE A 172 -4.50 11.09 0.98
N ILE A 173 -5.62 11.82 0.93
CA ILE A 173 -6.91 11.40 1.49
C ILE A 173 -7.40 10.11 0.83
N ASP A 174 -7.43 10.06 -0.50
CA ASP A 174 -7.90 8.88 -1.25
C ASP A 174 -7.05 7.64 -0.99
N SER A 175 -5.77 7.86 -0.72
CA SER A 175 -4.81 6.77 -0.55
C SER A 175 -4.77 6.24 0.86
N SER A 176 -4.92 7.12 1.86
CA SER A 176 -5.06 6.70 3.26
C SER A 176 -6.21 5.71 3.44
N ALA A 177 -7.38 5.96 2.83
CA ALA A 177 -8.53 5.05 2.91
C ALA A 177 -8.22 3.64 2.36
N LYS A 178 -7.58 3.56 1.19
CA LYS A 178 -7.24 2.30 0.53
C LYS A 178 -6.17 1.51 1.29
N ILE A 179 -5.22 2.20 1.91
CA ILE A 179 -4.11 1.59 2.64
C ILE A 179 -4.61 0.84 3.89
N TYR A 180 -5.66 1.31 4.57
CA TYR A 180 -6.24 0.67 5.76
C TYR A 180 -6.92 -0.68 5.50
N GLU A 181 -7.33 -0.96 4.27
CA GLU A 181 -8.03 -2.21 3.91
C GLU A 181 -7.06 -3.38 3.61
N ILE A 182 -5.76 -3.09 3.54
CA ILE A 182 -4.76 -4.08 3.11
C ILE A 182 -4.40 -5.02 4.26
N GLN A 183 -4.68 -6.31 4.06
CA GLN A 183 -4.50 -7.36 5.08
C GLN A 183 -3.07 -7.89 5.22
N SER A 184 -2.13 -7.46 4.39
CA SER A 184 -0.74 -7.95 4.40
C SER A 184 0.25 -6.79 4.52
N LEU A 185 1.21 -6.91 5.43
CA LEU A 185 2.26 -5.92 5.65
C LEU A 185 3.08 -5.63 4.38
N GLN A 186 3.32 -6.64 3.55
CA GLN A 186 4.04 -6.51 2.28
C GLN A 186 3.23 -5.73 1.24
N LYS A 187 1.94 -6.05 1.09
CA LYS A 187 1.04 -5.32 0.18
C LYS A 187 0.86 -3.87 0.66
N PHE A 188 0.81 -3.67 1.98
CA PHE A 188 0.71 -2.37 2.61
C PHE A 188 1.92 -1.49 2.29
N THR A 189 3.14 -2.00 2.56
CA THR A 189 4.37 -1.24 2.32
C THR A 189 4.57 -0.93 0.83
N THR A 190 4.19 -1.85 -0.05
CA THR A 190 4.17 -1.60 -1.50
C THR A 190 3.23 -0.46 -1.87
N ALA A 191 2.01 -0.44 -1.31
CA ALA A 191 1.03 0.60 -1.58
C ALA A 191 1.51 1.98 -1.08
N VAL A 192 2.08 2.04 0.12
CA VAL A 192 2.71 3.24 0.68
C VAL A 192 3.81 3.76 -0.22
N LEU A 193 4.67 2.87 -0.73
CA LEU A 193 5.77 3.24 -1.62
C LEU A 193 5.28 3.80 -2.96
N ILE A 194 4.30 3.15 -3.60
CA ILE A 194 3.68 3.65 -4.85
C ILE A 194 3.10 5.05 -4.62
N GLN A 195 2.48 5.25 -3.46
CA GLN A 195 1.81 6.50 -3.16
C GLN A 195 2.79 7.66 -2.91
N LEU A 196 3.91 7.38 -2.25
CA LEU A 196 5.00 8.35 -2.10
C LEU A 196 5.64 8.70 -3.43
N ILE A 197 5.84 7.70 -4.29
CA ILE A 197 6.34 7.93 -5.65
C ILE A 197 5.35 8.82 -6.43
N ALA A 198 4.05 8.59 -6.31
CA ALA A 198 3.03 9.42 -6.95
C ALA A 198 3.03 10.85 -6.42
N LEU A 199 3.13 11.04 -5.08
CA LEU A 199 3.19 12.35 -4.45
C LEU A 199 4.42 13.13 -4.91
N ILE A 200 5.57 12.45 -5.04
CA ILE A 200 6.76 13.02 -5.66
C ILE A 200 6.42 13.30 -7.14
N GLY A 201 5.87 12.38 -7.91
CA GLY A 201 5.58 12.57 -9.35
C GLY A 201 4.53 13.63 -9.74
N LEU A 202 3.80 14.26 -8.80
CA LEU A 202 2.65 15.14 -9.08
C LEU A 202 2.91 16.36 -9.98
N ASN A 203 4.16 16.82 -10.07
CA ASN A 203 4.52 18.10 -10.69
C ASN A 203 5.24 17.98 -12.05
N GLU A 204 5.17 16.82 -12.74
CA GLU A 204 5.80 16.65 -14.06
C GLU A 204 4.86 16.14 -15.17
N ASP A 205 5.15 16.60 -16.40
CA ASP A 205 4.65 16.00 -17.63
C ASP A 205 5.19 14.57 -17.74
N SER A 206 4.28 13.59 -17.74
CA SER A 206 4.54 12.13 -17.83
C SER A 206 5.50 11.65 -18.93
N ALA A 207 5.91 12.52 -19.86
CA ALA A 207 6.73 12.20 -21.02
C ALA A 207 8.24 12.03 -20.72
N TYR A 208 8.75 12.51 -19.58
CA TYR A 208 10.19 12.50 -19.26
C TYR A 208 10.55 11.80 -17.94
N MET A 209 9.68 10.92 -17.42
CA MET A 209 9.92 10.26 -16.15
C MET A 209 10.99 9.16 -16.30
N GLN A 210 12.17 9.34 -15.68
CA GLN A 210 12.96 8.17 -15.28
C GLN A 210 12.20 7.47 -14.15
N PRO A 211 12.10 6.13 -14.15
CA PRO A 211 11.32 5.40 -13.15
C PRO A 211 11.89 5.63 -11.75
N ILE A 212 11.14 6.36 -10.92
CA ILE A 212 11.41 6.51 -9.50
C ILE A 212 11.44 5.11 -8.89
N SER A 213 12.54 4.76 -8.26
CA SER A 213 12.74 3.46 -7.63
C SER A 213 12.86 3.64 -6.12
N GLY A 214 12.24 2.76 -5.36
CA GLY A 214 12.36 2.77 -3.90
C GLY A 214 12.13 1.41 -3.28
N PHE A 215 12.32 1.32 -1.97
CA PHE A 215 12.09 0.10 -1.19
C PHE A 215 11.79 0.44 0.26
N ALA A 216 11.08 -0.48 0.93
CA ALA A 216 10.82 -0.44 2.38
C ALA A 216 11.65 -1.53 3.05
N THR A 217 12.25 -1.20 4.19
CA THR A 217 13.03 -2.14 5.00
C THR A 217 12.64 -2.14 6.46
N GLU A 218 12.80 -3.29 7.09
CA GLU A 218 12.77 -3.48 8.55
C GLU A 218 14.18 -3.82 9.04
N ASN A 219 14.60 -3.26 10.18
CA ASN A 219 15.86 -3.63 10.82
C ASN A 219 15.76 -5.05 11.38
N GLU A 220 16.65 -5.93 10.93
CA GLU A 220 16.77 -7.31 11.39
C GLU A 220 18.25 -7.63 11.63
N ASN A 221 18.62 -7.95 12.88
CA ASN A 221 19.97 -8.38 13.27
C ASN A 221 21.11 -7.47 12.78
N ASN A 222 20.94 -6.14 12.92
CA ASN A 222 21.91 -5.12 12.50
C ASN A 222 22.12 -5.00 10.97
N ASP A 223 21.20 -5.59 10.22
CA ASP A 223 21.02 -5.43 8.78
C ASP A 223 19.57 -4.98 8.51
N TYR A 224 19.19 -4.90 7.24
CA TYR A 224 17.85 -4.51 6.83
C TYR A 224 17.25 -5.56 5.91
N ARG A 225 16.08 -6.09 6.26
CA ARG A 225 15.31 -6.95 5.37
C ARG A 225 14.43 -6.10 4.48
N ILE A 226 14.49 -6.34 3.17
CA ILE A 226 13.67 -5.61 2.19
C ILE A 226 12.26 -6.22 2.17
N LEU A 227 11.28 -5.46 2.69
CA LEU A 227 9.88 -5.88 2.74
C LEU A 227 9.18 -5.72 1.40
N SER A 228 9.46 -4.61 0.71
CA SER A 228 8.89 -4.29 -0.60
C SER A 228 9.84 -3.41 -1.40
N ALA A 229 9.73 -3.45 -2.72
CA ALA A 229 10.59 -2.70 -3.61
C ALA A 229 9.91 -2.42 -4.96
N THR A 230 10.28 -1.31 -5.60
CA THR A 230 9.80 -0.89 -6.93
C THR A 230 10.95 -0.48 -7.83
N GLY A 231 10.69 -0.45 -9.14
CA GLY A 231 11.69 -0.05 -10.15
C GLY A 231 12.91 -0.96 -10.13
N LYS A 232 14.11 -0.38 -10.08
CA LYS A 232 15.38 -1.13 -10.13
C LYS A 232 15.62 -2.06 -8.94
N TYR A 233 14.85 -1.93 -7.87
CA TYR A 233 14.97 -2.74 -6.65
C TYR A 233 13.96 -3.89 -6.57
N ALA A 234 13.02 -4.00 -7.51
CA ALA A 234 11.90 -4.94 -7.43
C ALA A 234 12.32 -6.41 -7.27
N SER A 235 13.51 -6.79 -7.75
CA SER A 235 14.06 -8.14 -7.63
C SER A 235 14.70 -8.47 -6.27
N PHE A 236 14.69 -7.53 -5.31
CA PHE A 236 15.39 -7.69 -4.02
C PHE A 236 14.44 -7.88 -2.83
N ILE A 237 13.15 -8.10 -3.07
CA ILE A 237 12.17 -8.41 -2.03
C ILE A 237 12.60 -9.67 -1.26
N ASP A 238 12.43 -9.64 0.07
CA ASP A 238 12.83 -10.68 1.03
C ASP A 238 14.34 -10.98 1.10
N GLU A 239 15.17 -10.20 0.40
CA GLU A 239 16.62 -10.26 0.55
C GLU A 239 17.13 -9.25 1.57
N THR A 240 18.36 -9.48 2.01
CA THR A 240 19.07 -8.62 2.95
C THR A 240 19.73 -7.45 2.22
N ALA A 241 19.54 -6.24 2.72
CA ALA A 241 20.02 -5.00 2.12
C ALA A 241 21.53 -5.00 1.90
N ARG A 242 22.35 -5.31 2.92
CA ARG A 242 23.82 -5.30 2.75
C ARG A 242 24.33 -6.33 1.75
N LYS A 243 23.54 -7.35 1.41
CA LYS A 243 23.90 -8.39 0.42
C LYS A 243 23.58 -7.97 -1.02
N LYS A 244 22.55 -7.15 -1.23
CA LYS A 244 22.01 -6.85 -2.58
C LYS A 244 22.08 -5.38 -2.97
N LEU A 245 21.99 -4.47 -2.01
CA LEU A 245 21.98 -3.04 -2.27
C LEU A 245 23.42 -2.49 -2.37
N PRO A 246 23.63 -1.43 -3.18
CA PRO A 246 24.88 -0.70 -3.20
C PRO A 246 25.30 -0.20 -1.80
N GLN A 247 26.61 -0.19 -1.55
CA GLN A 247 27.19 0.22 -0.27
C GLN A 247 26.81 1.66 0.11
N ASP A 248 26.73 2.57 -0.87
CA ASP A 248 26.33 3.97 -0.64
C ASP A 248 24.90 4.09 -0.11
N VAL A 249 23.99 3.23 -0.58
CA VAL A 249 22.60 3.18 -0.10
C VAL A 249 22.56 2.68 1.34
N CYS A 250 23.32 1.63 1.66
CA CYS A 250 23.41 1.11 3.03
C CYS A 250 23.95 2.16 4.02
N GLU A 251 24.95 2.94 3.64
CA GLU A 251 25.50 4.03 4.46
C GLU A 251 24.47 5.13 4.72
N LYS A 252 23.67 5.50 3.71
CA LYS A 252 22.58 6.46 3.85
C LYS A 252 21.47 5.96 4.80
N LEU A 253 21.15 4.66 4.75
CA LEU A 253 20.20 4.03 5.68
C LEU A 253 20.74 4.05 7.12
N ASP A 254 22.02 3.72 7.31
CA ASP A 254 22.69 3.74 8.61
C ASP A 254 22.75 5.16 9.20
N GLU A 255 22.93 6.18 8.35
CA GLU A 255 22.85 7.60 8.75
C GLU A 255 21.45 7.94 9.27
N ALA A 256 20.40 7.67 8.49
CA ALA A 256 19.02 7.97 8.86
C ALA A 256 18.61 7.28 10.16
N ARG A 257 19.00 6.01 10.32
CA ARG A 257 18.78 5.22 11.53
C ARG A 257 19.50 5.82 12.75
N THR A 258 20.79 6.14 12.62
CA THR A 258 21.57 6.72 13.73
C THR A 258 20.99 8.04 14.19
N GLN A 259 20.52 8.83 13.22
CA GLN A 259 19.92 10.13 13.45
C GLN A 259 18.46 10.06 13.96
N LYS A 260 17.75 8.96 13.69
CA LYS A 260 16.32 8.75 14.01
C LYS A 260 15.40 9.82 13.44
N LYS A 261 15.66 10.26 12.22
CA LYS A 261 14.90 11.31 11.53
C LYS A 261 14.91 11.08 10.03
N ASN A 262 13.94 11.69 9.37
CA ASN A 262 13.82 11.69 7.92
C ASN A 262 14.99 12.45 7.30
N ILE A 263 15.50 11.96 6.17
CA ILE A 263 16.57 12.60 5.40
C ILE A 263 16.01 13.02 4.04
N PHE A 264 16.08 14.33 3.75
CA PHE A 264 15.72 14.91 2.47
C PHE A 264 17.00 15.37 1.76
N CYS A 265 17.33 14.74 0.63
CA CYS A 265 18.48 15.09 -0.19
C CYS A 265 18.05 15.49 -1.61
N LYS A 266 19.01 15.90 -2.44
CA LYS A 266 18.72 16.32 -3.83
C LYS A 266 18.36 15.15 -4.76
N ASP A 267 18.79 13.95 -4.40
CA ASP A 267 18.73 12.74 -5.22
C ASP A 267 18.05 11.56 -4.52
N TYR A 268 17.68 11.70 -3.24
CA TYR A 268 16.95 10.68 -2.50
C TYR A 268 16.21 11.24 -1.29
N TYR A 269 15.23 10.45 -0.88
CA TYR A 269 14.49 10.62 0.35
C TYR A 269 14.56 9.34 1.19
N ILE A 270 14.80 9.49 2.50
CA ILE A 270 14.67 8.41 3.47
C ILE A 270 13.67 8.81 4.53
N PHE A 271 12.60 8.05 4.64
CA PHE A 271 11.69 8.12 5.77
C PHE A 271 12.13 7.13 6.85
N TYR A 272 12.26 7.62 8.08
CA TYR A 272 12.57 6.79 9.24
C TYR A 272 11.38 6.83 10.20
N PHE A 273 10.93 5.66 10.63
CA PHE A 273 9.99 5.55 11.73
C PHE A 273 10.29 4.33 12.59
N MET A 274 9.84 4.39 13.84
CA MET A 274 10.01 3.33 14.81
C MET A 274 8.64 2.89 15.29
N THR A 275 8.41 1.58 15.35
CA THR A 275 7.20 1.01 15.96
C THR A 275 7.27 1.12 17.48
N ALA A 276 6.13 1.02 18.18
CA ALA A 276 6.09 1.02 19.66
C ALA A 276 6.97 -0.06 20.31
N HIS A 277 7.22 -1.18 19.62
CA HIS A 277 8.10 -2.26 20.07
C HIS A 277 9.59 -2.01 19.80
N GLY A 278 9.94 -0.84 19.27
CA GLY A 278 11.33 -0.45 19.02
C GLY A 278 11.92 -0.99 17.71
N LYS A 279 11.11 -1.62 16.84
CA LYS A 279 11.58 -1.99 15.50
C LYS A 279 11.68 -0.75 14.62
N GLU A 280 12.87 -0.55 14.06
CA GLU A 280 13.20 0.55 13.16
C GLU A 280 12.85 0.17 11.72
N ASN A 281 12.11 1.04 11.05
CA ASN A 281 11.68 0.86 9.67
C ASN A 281 12.14 2.06 8.84
N LEU A 282 12.61 1.78 7.62
CA LEU A 282 13.06 2.80 6.70
C LEU A 282 12.39 2.63 5.33
N LEU A 283 12.09 3.75 4.69
CA LEU A 283 11.66 3.76 3.30
C LEU A 283 12.60 4.65 2.50
N TYR A 284 13.24 4.07 1.49
CA TYR A 284 14.14 4.76 0.59
C TYR A 284 13.45 5.02 -0.74
N VAL A 285 13.54 6.25 -1.24
CA VAL A 285 13.09 6.62 -2.58
C VAL A 285 14.18 7.41 -3.28
N SER A 286 14.68 6.92 -4.41
CA SER A 286 15.61 7.66 -5.27
C SER A 286 14.83 8.58 -6.22
N HIS A 287 15.23 9.85 -6.31
CA HIS A 287 14.62 10.85 -7.21
C HIS A 287 15.68 11.70 -7.88
N TYR A 288 15.31 12.49 -8.90
CA TYR A 288 16.26 13.28 -9.70
C TYR A 288 16.07 14.80 -9.58
N ARG A 289 15.40 15.27 -8.51
CA ARG A 289 15.01 16.67 -8.33
C ARG A 289 15.20 17.20 -6.91
N VAL A 290 15.39 18.52 -6.79
CA VAL A 290 15.31 19.21 -5.49
C VAL A 290 13.84 19.28 -5.07
N VAL A 291 13.52 18.65 -3.94
CA VAL A 291 12.17 18.67 -3.34
C VAL A 291 11.94 20.04 -2.71
N ALA A 292 10.96 20.80 -3.21
CA ALA A 292 10.61 22.10 -2.65
C ALA A 292 10.11 21.95 -1.20
N ASP A 293 10.25 22.99 -0.37
CA ASP A 293 9.85 22.96 1.05
C ASP A 293 8.39 22.52 1.27
N ILE A 294 7.52 22.82 0.30
CA ILE A 294 6.11 22.45 0.29
C ILE A 294 5.92 20.94 0.08
N ASP A 295 6.67 20.33 -0.85
CA ASP A 295 6.67 18.88 -1.06
C ASP A 295 7.19 18.17 0.20
N GLN A 296 8.16 18.76 0.91
CA GLN A 296 8.68 18.19 2.17
C GLN A 296 7.58 18.11 3.24
N CYS A 297 6.77 19.16 3.42
CA CYS A 297 5.68 19.16 4.38
C CYS A 297 4.62 18.08 4.06
N LEU A 298 4.23 17.95 2.78
CA LEU A 298 3.29 16.90 2.35
C LEU A 298 3.88 15.50 2.55
N LEU A 299 5.16 15.31 2.24
CA LEU A 299 5.87 14.05 2.46
C LEU A 299 5.95 13.71 3.96
N GLU A 300 6.21 14.69 4.83
CA GLU A 300 6.22 14.48 6.29
C GLU A 300 4.85 14.04 6.81
N ILE A 301 3.77 14.72 6.40
CA ILE A 301 2.40 14.38 6.80
C ILE A 301 2.03 12.97 6.31
N PHE A 302 2.25 12.69 5.03
CA PHE A 302 1.96 11.38 4.46
C PHE A 302 2.73 10.28 5.17
N SER A 303 4.02 10.51 5.41
CA SER A 303 4.88 9.49 6.00
C SER A 303 4.55 9.25 7.47
N SER A 304 4.19 10.30 8.22
CA SER A 304 3.65 10.14 9.58
C SER A 304 2.39 9.27 9.60
N ASN A 305 1.45 9.52 8.69
CA ASN A 305 0.24 8.71 8.55
C ASN A 305 0.56 7.26 8.13
N ALA A 306 1.52 7.07 7.22
CA ALA A 306 1.98 5.76 6.80
C ALA A 306 2.63 4.96 7.95
N GLY A 307 3.41 5.61 8.81
CA GLY A 307 3.98 5.01 10.01
C GLY A 307 2.91 4.51 10.98
N ILE A 308 1.88 5.33 11.25
CA ILE A 308 0.74 4.95 12.11
C ILE A 308 -0.05 3.78 11.49
N ALA A 309 -0.31 3.84 10.19
CA ALA A 309 -1.05 2.77 9.51
C ALA A 309 -0.23 1.46 9.45
N PHE A 310 1.10 1.53 9.31
CA PHE A 310 1.99 0.39 9.38
C PHE A 310 1.93 -0.27 10.75
N GLU A 311 2.01 0.54 11.81
CA GLU A 311 1.94 0.06 13.19
C GLU A 311 0.61 -0.65 13.48
N ASN A 312 -0.51 -0.11 13.02
CA ASN A 312 -1.82 -0.77 13.15
C ASN A 312 -1.89 -2.11 12.40
N ALA A 313 -1.33 -2.17 11.18
CA ALA A 313 -1.27 -3.40 10.40
C ALA A 313 -0.39 -4.45 11.09
N TYR A 314 0.74 -4.02 11.65
CA TYR A 314 1.65 -4.86 12.41
C TYR A 314 0.99 -5.42 13.68
N PHE A 315 0.36 -4.58 14.51
CA PHE A 315 -0.36 -5.02 15.71
C PHE A 315 -1.49 -5.99 15.40
N LYS A 316 -2.18 -5.77 14.27
CA LYS A 316 -3.23 -6.69 13.84
C LYS A 316 -2.64 -8.07 13.53
N GLN A 317 -1.54 -8.13 12.79
CA GLN A 317 -0.85 -9.37 12.47
C GLN A 317 -0.31 -10.07 13.72
N GLU A 318 0.38 -9.34 14.62
CA GLU A 318 0.91 -9.91 15.87
C GLU A 318 -0.22 -10.46 16.75
N ARG A 319 -1.35 -9.76 16.84
CA ARG A 319 -2.52 -10.24 17.58
C ARG A 319 -3.10 -11.51 16.96
N GLU A 320 -3.17 -11.59 15.64
CA GLU A 320 -3.65 -12.78 14.93
C GLU A 320 -2.71 -13.98 15.15
N GLU A 321 -1.39 -13.76 15.07
CA GLU A 321 -0.36 -14.78 15.33
C GLU A 321 -0.43 -15.27 16.80
N ALA A 322 -0.50 -14.36 17.76
CA ALA A 322 -0.61 -14.70 19.18
C ALA A 322 -1.92 -15.45 19.51
N GLN A 323 -3.05 -15.04 18.91
CA GLN A 323 -4.32 -15.75 19.07
C GLN A 323 -4.24 -17.17 18.52
N GLN A 324 -3.63 -17.34 17.34
CA GLN A 324 -3.43 -18.64 16.73
C GLN A 324 -2.52 -19.53 17.60
N GLU A 325 -1.43 -18.98 18.14
CA GLU A 325 -0.54 -19.69 19.06
C GLU A 325 -1.27 -20.15 20.33
N ILE A 326 -2.08 -19.28 20.94
CA ILE A 326 -2.90 -19.63 22.12
C ILE A 326 -3.86 -20.79 21.79
N VAL A 327 -4.50 -20.76 20.62
CA VAL A 327 -5.41 -21.83 20.20
C VAL A 327 -4.67 -23.16 20.04
N TYR A 328 -3.50 -23.16 19.42
CA TYR A 328 -2.67 -24.36 19.32
C TYR A 328 -2.22 -24.85 20.69
N LEU A 329 -1.76 -23.97 21.57
CA LEU A 329 -1.34 -24.33 22.94
C LEU A 329 -2.49 -24.95 23.75
N LEU A 330 -3.72 -24.44 23.59
CA LEU A 330 -4.89 -25.02 24.24
C LEU A 330 -5.20 -26.41 23.71
N GLY A 331 -5.17 -26.61 22.38
CA GLY A 331 -5.32 -27.94 21.78
C GLY A 331 -4.24 -28.91 22.24
N GLU A 332 -2.97 -28.49 22.17
CA GLU A 332 -1.81 -29.28 22.60
C GLU A 332 -1.86 -29.64 24.09
N ALA A 333 -2.33 -28.74 24.96
CA ALA A 333 -2.46 -29.00 26.39
C ALA A 333 -3.51 -30.07 26.70
N VAL A 334 -4.61 -30.08 25.95
CA VAL A 334 -5.63 -31.12 26.06
C VAL A 334 -5.08 -32.47 25.57
N GLU A 335 -4.38 -32.48 24.44
CA GLU A 335 -3.80 -33.69 23.87
C GLU A 335 -2.65 -34.29 24.69
N THR A 336 -1.85 -33.44 25.36
CA THR A 336 -0.80 -33.90 26.27
C THR A 336 -1.39 -34.70 27.44
N ARG A 337 -2.61 -34.37 27.88
CA ARG A 337 -3.30 -35.11 28.96
C ARG A 337 -3.76 -36.50 28.50
N SER A 338 -3.99 -36.71 27.20
CA SER A 338 -4.39 -37.99 26.58
C SER A 338 -3.23 -38.81 26.00
N GLU A 339 -1.97 -38.46 26.30
CA GLU A 339 -0.76 -39.08 25.74
C GLU A 339 -0.66 -38.97 24.20
N GLU A 340 -1.31 -37.97 23.59
CA GLU A 340 -1.22 -37.68 22.16
C GLU A 340 -0.12 -36.64 21.85
N THR A 341 0.41 -36.63 20.62
CA THR A 341 1.55 -35.79 20.22
C THR A 341 1.13 -34.36 19.89
N GLY A 342 1.88 -33.34 20.32
CA GLY A 342 1.51 -31.93 20.09
C GLY A 342 1.37 -31.51 18.61
N ASN A 343 2.14 -32.10 17.67
CA ASN A 343 2.00 -31.73 16.26
C ASN A 343 0.73 -32.30 15.58
N HIS A 344 0.02 -33.24 16.22
CA HIS A 344 -1.26 -33.78 15.72
C HIS A 344 -2.25 -32.64 15.41
N VAL A 345 -2.43 -31.75 16.38
CA VAL A 345 -3.35 -30.61 16.31
C VAL A 345 -3.01 -29.70 15.11
N LYS A 346 -1.71 -29.48 14.85
CA LYS A 346 -1.21 -28.70 13.70
C LYS A 346 -1.43 -29.41 12.36
N ARG A 347 -1.23 -30.74 12.31
CA ARG A 347 -1.46 -31.54 11.11
C ARG A 347 -2.94 -31.57 10.75
N VAL A 348 -3.83 -31.86 11.71
CA VAL A 348 -5.29 -31.83 11.51
C VAL A 348 -5.74 -30.47 10.98
N ALA A 349 -5.21 -29.37 11.54
CA ALA A 349 -5.50 -28.01 11.07
C ALA A 349 -5.11 -27.77 9.60
N LYS A 350 -3.90 -28.18 9.21
CA LYS A 350 -3.39 -28.01 7.84
C LYS A 350 -4.11 -28.90 6.84
N ILE A 351 -4.42 -30.15 7.21
CA ILE A 351 -5.16 -31.08 6.36
C ILE A 351 -6.60 -30.56 6.17
N SER A 352 -7.23 -30.07 7.24
CA SER A 352 -8.58 -29.50 7.16
C SER A 352 -8.64 -28.25 6.27
N GLU A 353 -7.64 -27.36 6.36
CA GLU A 353 -7.47 -26.22 5.44
C GLU A 353 -7.42 -26.69 3.98
N PHE A 354 -6.55 -27.66 3.72
CA PHE A 354 -6.28 -28.16 2.38
C PHE A 354 -7.53 -28.80 1.76
N LEU A 355 -8.20 -29.67 2.51
CA LEU A 355 -9.44 -30.31 2.06
C LEU A 355 -10.55 -29.29 1.82
N ALA A 356 -10.70 -28.29 2.70
CA ALA A 356 -11.68 -27.22 2.53
C ALA A 356 -11.47 -26.44 1.21
N LEU A 357 -10.23 -26.07 0.90
CA LEU A 357 -9.88 -25.41 -0.36
C LEU A 357 -10.20 -26.27 -1.57
N LYS A 358 -9.86 -27.57 -1.53
CA LYS A 358 -10.13 -28.51 -2.63
C LYS A 358 -11.63 -28.79 -2.83
N LEU A 359 -12.43 -28.68 -1.77
CA LEU A 359 -13.89 -28.74 -1.83
C LEU A 359 -14.54 -27.45 -2.39
N GLY A 360 -13.74 -26.41 -2.68
CA GLY A 360 -14.21 -25.15 -3.27
C GLY A 360 -14.64 -24.10 -2.25
N LEU A 361 -14.24 -24.21 -0.98
CA LEU A 361 -14.48 -23.14 0.00
C LEU A 361 -13.56 -21.94 -0.30
N THR A 362 -14.02 -20.75 0.08
CA THR A 362 -13.20 -19.53 0.02
C THR A 362 -12.00 -19.63 0.96
N GLU A 363 -10.92 -18.90 0.64
CA GLU A 363 -9.72 -18.82 1.47
C GLU A 363 -10.04 -18.42 2.92
N ASP A 364 -10.98 -17.47 3.12
CA ASP A 364 -11.40 -17.05 4.47
C ASP A 364 -12.07 -18.19 5.26
N ASN A 365 -12.97 -18.96 4.62
CA ASN A 365 -13.63 -20.08 5.30
C ASN A 365 -12.65 -21.23 5.59
N ALA A 366 -11.75 -21.54 4.65
CA ALA A 366 -10.71 -22.56 4.85
C ALA A 366 -9.74 -22.17 5.97
N ALA A 367 -9.31 -20.90 6.02
CA ALA A 367 -8.49 -20.36 7.09
C ALA A 367 -9.19 -20.44 8.46
N ARG A 368 -10.51 -20.18 8.50
CA ARG A 368 -11.30 -20.34 9.75
C ARG A 368 -11.37 -21.79 10.21
N ILE A 369 -11.61 -22.74 9.30
CA ILE A 369 -11.63 -24.18 9.63
C ILE A 369 -10.28 -24.59 10.22
N LYS A 370 -9.17 -24.16 9.61
CA LYS A 370 -7.83 -24.39 10.14
C LYS A 370 -7.61 -23.82 11.54
N SER A 371 -8.07 -22.60 11.80
CA SER A 371 -7.96 -22.00 13.13
C SER A 371 -8.88 -22.67 14.15
N ALA A 372 -9.97 -23.29 13.71
CA ALA A 372 -10.99 -23.87 14.58
C ALA A 372 -10.77 -25.35 14.90
N SER A 373 -10.29 -26.15 13.94
CA SER A 373 -10.11 -27.59 14.09
C SER A 373 -9.14 -28.02 15.20
N PRO A 374 -8.13 -27.22 15.61
CA PRO A 374 -7.33 -27.51 16.81
C PRO A 374 -8.13 -27.74 18.09
N LEU A 375 -9.35 -27.21 18.16
CA LEU A 375 -10.22 -27.26 19.34
C LEU A 375 -11.25 -28.39 19.28
N HIS A 376 -11.20 -29.28 18.27
CA HIS A 376 -12.17 -30.37 18.12
C HIS A 376 -12.31 -31.21 19.41
N ASP A 377 -11.19 -31.44 20.07
CA ASP A 377 -11.10 -32.26 21.28
C ASP A 377 -11.07 -31.48 22.60
N LEU A 378 -11.33 -30.16 22.58
CA LEU A 378 -11.27 -29.29 23.77
C LEU A 378 -12.09 -29.85 24.96
N GLY A 379 -13.20 -30.53 24.68
CA GLY A 379 -14.06 -31.12 25.71
C GLY A 379 -13.44 -32.27 26.50
N LYS A 380 -12.33 -32.88 26.04
CA LYS A 380 -11.59 -33.91 26.80
C LYS A 380 -11.14 -33.40 28.18
N ILE A 381 -11.04 -32.08 28.37
CA ILE A 381 -10.75 -31.46 29.67
C ILE A 381 -11.73 -31.89 30.78
N ALA A 382 -12.99 -32.18 30.43
CA ALA A 382 -14.02 -32.59 31.40
C ALA A 382 -14.07 -34.12 31.63
N ILE A 383 -13.31 -34.90 30.88
CA ILE A 383 -13.30 -36.36 31.00
C ILE A 383 -12.43 -36.78 32.19
N PRO A 384 -12.89 -37.67 33.09
CA PRO A 384 -12.08 -38.16 34.21
C PRO A 384 -10.83 -38.91 33.74
N ASP A 385 -9.70 -38.75 34.44
CA ASP A 385 -8.43 -39.42 34.10
C ASP A 385 -8.55 -40.95 34.08
N SER A 386 -9.42 -41.52 34.92
CA SER A 386 -9.67 -42.97 34.95
C SER A 386 -10.27 -43.51 33.66
N VAL A 387 -10.96 -42.65 32.90
CA VAL A 387 -11.53 -42.97 31.58
C VAL A 387 -10.57 -42.54 30.48
N LEU A 388 -10.03 -41.33 30.54
CA LEU A 388 -9.15 -40.76 29.51
C LEU A 388 -7.85 -41.55 29.34
N ASN A 389 -7.21 -41.96 30.45
CA ASN A 389 -5.90 -42.60 30.46
C ASN A 389 -5.97 -44.12 30.67
N LYS A 390 -7.13 -44.73 30.42
CA LYS A 390 -7.31 -46.17 30.64
C LYS A 390 -6.49 -46.99 29.64
N LYS A 391 -5.56 -47.79 30.15
CA LYS A 391 -4.74 -48.73 29.36
C LYS A 391 -5.56 -49.98 28.98
N GLY A 392 -6.40 -49.85 27.97
CA GLY A 392 -7.24 -50.95 27.46
C GLY A 392 -8.53 -50.46 26.79
N LYS A 393 -9.42 -51.40 26.44
CA LYS A 393 -10.75 -51.03 25.94
C LYS A 393 -11.59 -50.43 27.08
N LEU A 394 -12.31 -49.35 26.77
CA LEU A 394 -13.31 -48.78 27.66
C LEU A 394 -14.49 -49.75 27.85
N LEU A 395 -15.03 -49.79 29.06
CA LEU A 395 -16.31 -50.43 29.37
C LEU A 395 -17.46 -49.62 28.75
N PRO A 396 -18.65 -50.22 28.54
CA PRO A 396 -19.79 -49.49 27.97
C PRO A 396 -20.09 -48.16 28.67
N ASP A 397 -20.14 -48.13 30.00
CA ASP A 397 -20.42 -46.91 30.76
C ASP A 397 -19.29 -45.86 30.65
N GLU A 398 -18.04 -46.32 30.59
CA GLU A 398 -16.87 -45.43 30.38
C GLU A 398 -16.84 -44.86 28.96
N TRP A 399 -17.30 -45.63 27.98
CA TRP A 399 -17.46 -45.17 26.59
C TRP A 399 -18.55 -44.11 26.48
N GLU A 400 -19.68 -44.29 27.17
CA GLU A 400 -20.71 -43.24 27.26
C GLU A 400 -20.15 -41.95 27.85
N VAL A 401 -19.30 -42.02 28.88
CA VAL A 401 -18.60 -40.86 29.44
C VAL A 401 -17.65 -40.24 28.41
N MET A 402 -16.82 -41.05 27.72
CA MET A 402 -15.87 -40.56 26.72
C MET A 402 -16.56 -39.77 25.60
N LYS A 403 -17.68 -40.26 25.07
CA LYS A 403 -18.44 -39.56 24.01
C LYS A 403 -18.94 -38.17 24.41
N THR A 404 -19.03 -37.86 25.71
CA THR A 404 -19.52 -36.55 26.16
C THR A 404 -18.57 -35.40 25.84
N HIS A 405 -17.29 -35.65 25.51
CA HIS A 405 -16.34 -34.58 25.19
C HIS A 405 -16.84 -33.71 24.02
N ALA A 406 -17.50 -34.29 23.01
CA ALA A 406 -18.03 -33.55 21.87
C ALA A 406 -19.09 -32.52 22.31
N GLU A 407 -20.06 -32.94 23.13
CA GLU A 407 -21.10 -32.07 23.67
C GLU A 407 -20.54 -31.03 24.65
N VAL A 408 -19.55 -31.41 25.47
CA VAL A 408 -18.88 -30.48 26.39
C VAL A 408 -18.11 -29.40 25.62
N GLY A 409 -17.33 -29.80 24.62
CA GLY A 409 -16.58 -28.87 23.75
C GLY A 409 -17.53 -27.90 23.04
N TYR A 410 -18.64 -28.40 22.49
CA TYR A 410 -19.69 -27.56 21.92
C TYR A 410 -20.22 -26.54 22.94
N LYS A 411 -20.58 -26.97 24.15
CA LYS A 411 -21.09 -26.07 25.21
C LYS A 411 -20.09 -24.99 25.61
N MET A 412 -18.80 -25.30 25.63
CA MET A 412 -17.75 -24.34 25.96
C MET A 412 -17.61 -23.24 24.89
N LEU A 413 -17.90 -23.56 23.62
CA LEU A 413 -17.60 -22.69 22.49
C LEU A 413 -18.84 -21.97 21.93
N LYS A 414 -20.04 -22.55 22.04
CA LYS A 414 -21.28 -22.08 21.38
C LYS A 414 -21.77 -20.68 21.76
N GLU A 415 -21.33 -20.14 22.89
CA GLU A 415 -21.76 -18.80 23.35
C GLU A 415 -20.87 -17.67 22.81
N SER A 416 -19.80 -18.01 22.10
CA SER A 416 -18.93 -17.04 21.48
C SER A 416 -19.64 -16.27 20.36
N LYS A 417 -19.31 -14.99 20.22
CA LYS A 417 -19.76 -14.12 19.11
C LYS A 417 -18.73 -14.03 17.98
N HIS A 418 -17.64 -14.77 18.08
CA HIS A 418 -16.57 -14.79 17.09
C HIS A 418 -16.77 -15.98 16.16
N LEU A 419 -16.86 -15.70 14.85
CA LEU A 419 -17.16 -16.69 13.81
C LEU A 419 -16.21 -17.91 13.85
N THR A 420 -14.92 -17.71 14.12
CA THR A 420 -13.96 -18.82 14.25
C THR A 420 -14.29 -19.77 15.40
N LEU A 421 -14.80 -19.24 16.52
CA LEU A 421 -15.22 -20.06 17.67
C LEU A 421 -16.58 -20.72 17.44
N GLU A 422 -17.45 -20.12 16.63
CA GLU A 422 -18.67 -20.79 16.15
C GLU A 422 -18.31 -22.02 15.29
N TYR A 423 -17.30 -21.89 14.41
CA TYR A 423 -16.78 -23.02 13.63
C TYR A 423 -16.21 -24.09 14.54
N ALA A 424 -15.43 -23.69 15.55
CA ALA A 424 -14.86 -24.61 16.53
C ALA A 424 -15.95 -25.34 17.32
N ALA A 425 -17.05 -24.65 17.68
CA ALA A 425 -18.19 -25.27 18.34
C ALA A 425 -18.82 -26.37 17.47
N ILE A 426 -19.06 -26.07 16.18
CA ILE A 426 -19.59 -27.04 15.22
C ILE A 426 -18.65 -28.24 15.10
N ILE A 427 -17.36 -27.99 14.89
CA ILE A 427 -16.35 -29.05 14.74
C ILE A 427 -16.30 -29.92 15.99
N ALA A 428 -16.19 -29.33 17.19
CA ALA A 428 -16.16 -30.08 18.44
C ALA A 428 -17.42 -30.94 18.63
N HIS A 429 -18.57 -30.45 18.19
CA HIS A 429 -19.83 -31.19 18.28
C HIS A 429 -19.93 -32.34 17.27
N GLU A 430 -19.34 -32.19 16.07
CA GLU A 430 -19.69 -33.05 14.92
C GLU A 430 -18.53 -33.87 14.35
N HIS A 431 -17.28 -33.69 14.81
CA HIS A 431 -16.13 -34.42 14.27
C HIS A 431 -16.17 -35.96 14.49
N HIS A 432 -17.09 -36.45 15.33
CA HIS A 432 -17.37 -37.88 15.52
C HIS A 432 -18.73 -38.33 14.96
N GLU A 433 -19.46 -37.45 14.28
CA GLU A 433 -20.62 -37.86 13.50
C GLU A 433 -20.16 -38.66 12.27
N ARG A 434 -20.94 -39.67 11.90
CA ARG A 434 -20.62 -40.56 10.76
C ARG A 434 -21.65 -40.36 9.68
N TRP A 435 -21.20 -40.34 8.43
CA TRP A 435 -22.08 -40.11 7.27
C TRP A 435 -23.34 -40.99 7.25
N ASP A 436 -23.25 -42.23 7.74
CA ASP A 436 -24.35 -43.19 7.84
C ASP A 436 -25.30 -43.00 9.05
N GLY A 437 -25.07 -42.02 9.92
CA GLY A 437 -25.88 -41.78 11.12
C GLY A 437 -25.49 -42.60 12.34
N SER A 438 -24.43 -43.44 12.25
CA SER A 438 -23.98 -44.27 13.38
C SER A 438 -23.00 -43.56 14.34
N GLY A 439 -22.76 -42.26 14.12
CA GLY A 439 -21.86 -41.43 14.93
C GLY A 439 -22.48 -40.90 16.22
N TYR A 440 -21.77 -39.97 16.86
CA TYR A 440 -22.19 -39.32 18.11
C TYR A 440 -21.77 -37.84 18.11
N PRO A 441 -22.36 -36.99 18.96
CA PRO A 441 -23.33 -37.27 20.02
C PRO A 441 -24.81 -37.23 19.60
N ARG A 442 -25.13 -36.75 18.40
CA ARG A 442 -26.52 -36.58 17.93
C ARG A 442 -26.96 -37.65 16.92
N GLY A 443 -26.03 -38.38 16.30
CA GLY A 443 -26.36 -39.39 15.30
C GLY A 443 -26.86 -38.77 14.01
N LEU A 444 -26.24 -37.65 13.62
CA LEU A 444 -26.56 -36.95 12.37
C LEU A 444 -26.06 -37.78 11.17
N SER A 445 -26.75 -37.66 10.04
CA SER A 445 -26.43 -38.42 8.83
C SER A 445 -26.33 -37.53 7.60
N GLY A 446 -25.47 -37.92 6.66
CA GLY A 446 -25.31 -37.22 5.38
C GLY A 446 -25.00 -35.73 5.54
N GLU A 447 -25.78 -34.90 4.85
CA GLU A 447 -25.59 -33.45 4.82
C GLU A 447 -26.14 -32.71 6.05
N ASP A 448 -26.83 -33.41 6.96
CA ASP A 448 -27.20 -32.83 8.27
C ASP A 448 -25.97 -32.59 9.15
N ILE A 449 -24.87 -33.32 8.88
CA ILE A 449 -23.56 -33.04 9.45
C ILE A 449 -22.97 -31.84 8.71
N HIS A 450 -22.61 -30.80 9.46
CA HIS A 450 -21.97 -29.63 8.90
C HIS A 450 -20.67 -30.04 8.19
N LEU A 451 -20.38 -29.38 7.07
CA LEU A 451 -19.20 -29.69 6.25
C LEU A 451 -17.89 -29.59 7.06
N TYR A 452 -17.84 -28.68 8.04
CA TYR A 452 -16.67 -28.50 8.92
C TYR A 452 -16.39 -29.74 9.78
N GLY A 453 -17.45 -30.33 10.35
CA GLY A 453 -17.36 -31.60 11.09
C GLY A 453 -16.89 -32.73 10.18
N ARG A 454 -17.49 -32.85 8.99
CA ARG A 454 -17.11 -33.88 7.99
C ARG A 454 -15.64 -33.77 7.54
N ILE A 455 -15.15 -32.56 7.27
CA ILE A 455 -13.74 -32.32 6.90
C ILE A 455 -12.82 -32.70 8.05
N THR A 456 -13.12 -32.23 9.25
CA THR A 456 -12.25 -32.44 10.42
C THR A 456 -12.23 -33.92 10.81
N ALA A 457 -13.35 -34.64 10.74
CA ALA A 457 -13.42 -36.08 11.00
C ALA A 457 -12.49 -36.88 10.08
N ALA A 458 -12.44 -36.55 8.78
CA ALA A 458 -11.53 -37.20 7.85
C ALA A 458 -10.06 -36.88 8.15
N ALA A 459 -9.75 -35.61 8.45
CA ALA A 459 -8.40 -35.16 8.78
C ALA A 459 -7.87 -35.79 10.08
N ASP A 460 -8.70 -35.83 11.12
CA ASP A 460 -8.38 -36.42 12.43
C ASP A 460 -8.12 -37.93 12.32
N VAL A 461 -9.06 -38.68 11.72
CA VAL A 461 -8.89 -40.13 11.56
C VAL A 461 -7.67 -40.47 10.71
N PHE A 462 -7.40 -39.69 9.66
CA PHE A 462 -6.19 -39.89 8.87
C PHE A 462 -4.93 -39.70 9.70
N ASP A 463 -4.82 -38.58 10.43
CA ASP A 463 -3.63 -38.29 11.24
C ASP A 463 -3.43 -39.36 12.32
N ALA A 464 -4.52 -39.83 12.93
CA ALA A 464 -4.51 -40.91 13.91
C ALA A 464 -4.03 -42.26 13.35
N LEU A 465 -4.32 -42.57 12.07
CA LEU A 465 -3.87 -43.80 11.41
C LEU A 465 -2.43 -43.70 10.86
N ASN A 466 -2.02 -42.50 10.45
CA ASN A 466 -0.71 -42.23 9.85
C ASN A 466 0.39 -41.97 10.91
N SER A 467 0.02 -41.65 12.15
CA SER A 467 0.97 -41.33 13.23
C SER A 467 1.27 -42.54 14.13
N ILE A 468 2.45 -42.55 14.73
CA ILE A 468 2.80 -43.53 15.78
C ILE A 468 2.13 -43.08 17.08
N ARG A 469 1.29 -43.92 17.67
CA ARG A 469 0.69 -43.68 19.00
C ARG A 469 1.29 -44.64 20.03
N CYS A 470 1.27 -44.24 21.31
CA CYS A 470 1.79 -45.01 22.46
C CYS A 470 1.33 -46.48 22.49
N TYR A 471 0.20 -46.82 21.86
CA TYR A 471 -0.36 -48.17 21.81
C TYR A 471 -0.41 -48.83 20.41
N LYS A 472 -0.03 -48.13 19.31
CA LYS A 472 -0.12 -48.67 17.93
C LYS A 472 0.93 -48.06 16.98
N PRO A 473 1.61 -48.88 16.14
CA PRO A 473 2.41 -48.35 15.04
C PRO A 473 1.52 -47.70 13.97
N ALA A 474 2.09 -46.75 13.23
CA ALA A 474 1.46 -46.15 12.06
C ALA A 474 1.06 -47.24 11.03
N TRP A 475 -0.06 -47.04 10.35
CA TRP A 475 -0.50 -47.96 9.31
C TRP A 475 0.29 -47.76 8.02
N PRO A 476 0.54 -48.82 7.24
CA PRO A 476 1.00 -48.66 5.86
C PRO A 476 0.01 -47.82 5.06
N LEU A 477 0.52 -46.95 4.19
CA LEU A 477 -0.30 -46.02 3.42
C LEU A 477 -1.39 -46.74 2.62
N GLU A 478 -1.06 -47.86 1.98
CA GLU A 478 -1.99 -48.66 1.17
C GLU A 478 -3.17 -49.17 2.02
N LYS A 479 -2.92 -49.42 3.31
CA LYS A 479 -3.97 -49.85 4.25
C LYS A 479 -4.86 -48.67 4.66
N ILE A 480 -4.30 -47.47 4.79
CA ILE A 480 -5.07 -46.25 5.06
C ILE A 480 -5.98 -45.94 3.87
N GLU A 481 -5.45 -45.97 2.65
CA GLU A 481 -6.21 -45.77 1.41
C GLU A 481 -7.38 -46.77 1.30
N GLN A 482 -7.11 -48.06 1.52
CA GLN A 482 -8.15 -49.09 1.51
C GLN A 482 -9.22 -48.85 2.57
N TYR A 483 -8.82 -48.42 3.77
CA TYR A 483 -9.74 -48.08 4.85
C TYR A 483 -10.67 -46.93 4.44
N PHE A 484 -10.12 -45.80 4.00
CA PHE A 484 -10.91 -44.65 3.55
C PHE A 484 -11.84 -45.02 2.39
N TYR A 485 -11.38 -45.83 1.44
CA TYR A 485 -12.22 -46.33 0.34
C TYR A 485 -13.39 -47.19 0.85
N SER A 486 -13.14 -48.09 1.80
CA SER A 486 -14.17 -48.98 2.37
C SER A 486 -15.19 -48.29 3.28
N GLU A 487 -14.79 -47.17 3.89
CA GLU A 487 -15.61 -46.33 4.78
C GLU A 487 -16.28 -45.16 4.05
N ARG A 488 -16.05 -45.03 2.73
CA ARG A 488 -16.69 -44.05 1.85
C ARG A 488 -18.22 -44.22 1.88
N GLY A 489 -18.93 -43.18 2.28
CA GLY A 489 -20.39 -43.21 2.43
C GLY A 489 -20.89 -43.95 3.68
N LYS A 490 -19.98 -44.33 4.59
CA LYS A 490 -20.31 -44.90 5.92
C LYS A 490 -19.81 -43.96 7.01
N HIS A 491 -18.51 -43.97 7.27
CA HIS A 491 -17.90 -43.02 8.20
C HIS A 491 -17.80 -41.64 7.54
N PHE A 492 -17.29 -41.58 6.31
CA PHE A 492 -16.89 -40.34 5.68
C PHE A 492 -17.81 -39.95 4.52
N ASP A 493 -17.94 -38.65 4.31
CA ASP A 493 -18.57 -38.08 3.12
C ASP A 493 -17.86 -38.59 1.85
N PRO A 494 -18.60 -39.19 0.89
CA PRO A 494 -18.03 -39.67 -0.36
C PRO A 494 -17.18 -38.64 -1.12
N LYS A 495 -17.60 -37.37 -1.14
CA LYS A 495 -16.90 -36.28 -1.84
C LYS A 495 -15.56 -35.97 -1.18
N ILE A 496 -15.51 -36.01 0.16
CA ILE A 496 -14.28 -35.75 0.91
C ILE A 496 -13.30 -36.89 0.69
N VAL A 497 -13.76 -38.15 0.72
CA VAL A 497 -12.89 -39.31 0.43
C VAL A 497 -12.30 -39.25 -0.97
N ASP A 498 -13.10 -38.87 -1.98
CA ASP A 498 -12.62 -38.78 -3.36
C ASP A 498 -11.48 -37.76 -3.49
N ILE A 499 -11.66 -36.56 -2.93
CA ILE A 499 -10.63 -35.51 -2.88
C ILE A 499 -9.43 -35.95 -2.05
N PHE A 500 -9.67 -36.60 -0.91
CA PHE A 500 -8.64 -37.06 0.00
C PHE A 500 -7.69 -38.05 -0.69
N LEU A 501 -8.25 -39.02 -1.42
CA LEU A 501 -7.47 -40.02 -2.17
C LEU A 501 -6.79 -39.41 -3.39
N GLU A 502 -7.43 -38.47 -4.09
CA GLU A 502 -6.84 -37.77 -5.23
C GLU A 502 -5.59 -36.97 -4.84
N PHE A 503 -5.63 -36.27 -3.71
CA PHE A 503 -4.55 -35.40 -3.24
C PHE A 503 -3.76 -35.98 -2.06
N MET A 504 -3.70 -37.32 -1.96
CA MET A 504 -2.95 -38.02 -0.91
C MET A 504 -1.47 -37.60 -0.84
N PRO A 505 -0.73 -37.44 -1.96
CA PRO A 505 0.68 -37.04 -1.90
C PRO A 505 0.90 -35.69 -1.20
N GLU A 506 0.09 -34.68 -1.50
CA GLU A 506 0.17 -33.36 -0.89
C GLU A 506 -0.19 -33.37 0.60
N ILE A 507 -1.17 -34.21 0.97
CA ILE A 507 -1.54 -34.42 2.38
C ILE A 507 -0.38 -35.09 3.16
N LEU A 508 0.34 -36.03 2.55
CA LEU A 508 1.52 -36.62 3.15
C LEU A 508 2.68 -35.63 3.29
N ASP A 509 2.85 -34.73 2.33
CA ASP A 509 3.85 -33.66 2.43
C ASP A 509 3.57 -32.73 3.61
N ILE A 510 2.30 -32.40 3.88
CA ILE A 510 1.88 -31.67 5.09
C ILE A 510 2.34 -32.41 6.35
N CYS A 511 2.08 -33.72 6.44
CA CYS A 511 2.49 -34.53 7.59
C CYS A 511 4.02 -34.60 7.72
N ASN A 512 4.75 -34.71 6.61
CA ASN A 512 6.21 -34.80 6.60
C ASN A 512 6.90 -33.53 7.10
N GLN A 513 6.31 -32.36 6.85
CA GLN A 513 6.80 -31.08 7.36
C GLN A 513 6.56 -30.90 8.87
N LEU A 514 5.61 -31.64 9.44
CA LEU A 514 5.16 -31.55 10.83
C LEU A 514 5.34 -32.88 11.58
N ARG A 515 6.46 -33.57 11.35
CA ARG A 515 6.77 -34.83 12.03
C ARG A 515 6.96 -34.64 13.53
N ASP A 516 6.52 -35.63 14.29
CA ASP A 516 6.80 -35.71 15.72
C ASP A 516 8.29 -35.99 15.93
N SER A 517 8.90 -35.27 16.89
CA SER A 517 10.33 -35.31 17.21
C SER A 517 10.76 -36.55 17.97
#